data_AF-A0A179C0E3-F1
#
_entry.id   AF-A0A179C0E3-F1
#
_cell.length_a   1.000
_cell.length_b   1.000
_cell.length_c   1.000
_cell.angle_alpha   90.00
_cell.angle_beta   90.00
_cell.angle_gamma   90.00
#
_symmetry.space_group_name_H-M   'P 1'
#
loop_
_entity.id
_entity.type
_entity.pdbx_description
1 polymer ?
#
loop_
_entity_poly.entity_id
_entity_poly.type
_entity_poly.pdbx_seq_one_letter_code
_entity_poly.pdbx_strand_id
1 'polypeptide(L)'
;MQKSAPAKPAIRVRSLAEADQNYAAAKDLVTRLKASSAKLDTEESELMHRLANRPPSAEKTGRVAALLGDATPEEDEAPDGVRARLKTIAGERVDLRAAIEIAQQRLSQARFGASRVICAEVAPTYAELVKALADALLAAHAAHAALLSMTNELSAQDVAWTGHLAPLQAHGIFGPEGGKLAIWLKDAGAAGFIKQSDIPQELKV
;
A
#
# COMPACT_ATOMS: atom_id res chain seq x y z
N MET A 1 1.80 37.23 -18.42
CA MET A 1 2.34 36.77 -17.12
C MET A 1 2.62 35.28 -17.23
N GLN A 2 3.89 34.87 -17.31
CA GLN A 2 4.27 33.46 -17.29
C GLN A 2 4.08 32.93 -15.87
N LYS A 3 3.08 32.08 -15.67
CA LYS A 3 2.81 31.40 -14.39
C LYS A 3 3.86 30.30 -14.25
N SER A 4 4.88 30.57 -13.44
CA SER A 4 5.90 29.59 -13.10
C SER A 4 5.22 28.33 -12.56
N ALA A 5 5.51 27.17 -13.14
CA ALA A 5 4.99 25.90 -12.66
C ALA A 5 5.38 25.73 -11.18
N PRO A 6 4.48 25.25 -10.31
CA PRO A 6 4.82 25.04 -8.92
C PRO A 6 6.02 24.09 -8.83
N ALA A 7 7.09 24.56 -8.20
CA ALA A 7 8.31 23.78 -8.01
C ALA A 7 7.94 22.47 -7.31
N LYS A 8 8.39 21.35 -7.88
CA LYS A 8 8.27 20.03 -7.27
C LYS A 8 8.76 20.15 -5.81
N PRO A 9 7.98 19.71 -4.81
CA PRO A 9 8.38 19.88 -3.41
C PRO A 9 9.78 19.28 -3.23
N ALA A 10 10.70 20.09 -2.69
CA ALA A 10 12.10 19.71 -2.54
C ALA A 10 12.32 18.56 -1.56
N ILE A 11 11.28 18.14 -0.85
CA ILE A 11 11.35 17.03 0.10
C ILE A 11 11.27 15.69 -0.63
N ARG A 12 12.40 14.97 -0.60
CA ARG A 12 12.47 13.55 -0.94
C ARG A 12 11.80 12.73 0.16
N VAL A 13 10.65 12.13 -0.14
CA VAL A 13 10.05 11.10 0.72
C VAL A 13 10.91 9.83 0.62
N ARG A 14 11.52 9.44 1.73
CA ARG A 14 12.34 8.23 1.82
C ARG A 14 11.47 6.98 1.74
N SER A 15 12.05 5.86 1.30
CA SER A 15 11.37 4.57 1.43
C SER A 15 11.37 4.09 2.89
N LEU A 16 10.45 3.18 3.24
CA LEU A 16 10.38 2.61 4.60
C LEU A 16 11.68 1.90 5.02
N ALA A 17 12.39 1.28 4.06
CA ALA A 17 13.67 0.60 4.32
C ALA A 17 14.83 1.59 4.53
N GLU A 18 14.77 2.77 3.91
CA GLU A 18 15.74 3.85 4.16
C GLU A 18 15.48 4.55 5.50
N ALA A 19 14.22 4.57 5.95
CA ALA A 19 13.81 5.26 7.16
C ALA A 19 14.04 4.44 8.44
N ASP A 20 13.94 3.11 8.36
CA ASP A 20 14.07 2.22 9.52
C ASP A 20 14.76 0.91 9.15
N GLN A 21 15.91 0.65 9.78
CA GLN A 21 16.68 -0.58 9.59
C GLN A 21 15.92 -1.83 10.06
N ASN A 22 15.05 -1.71 11.07
CA ASN A 22 14.22 -2.83 11.54
C ASN A 22 13.19 -3.24 10.49
N TYR A 23 12.63 -2.26 9.76
CA TYR A 23 11.73 -2.55 8.64
C TYR A 23 12.47 -3.26 7.51
N ALA A 24 13.67 -2.79 7.16
CA ALA A 24 14.50 -3.44 6.14
C ALA A 24 14.81 -4.89 6.54
N ALA A 25 15.29 -5.12 7.77
CA ALA A 25 15.62 -6.45 8.29
C ALA A 25 14.38 -7.38 8.34
N ALA A 26 13.22 -6.88 8.76
CA ALA A 26 11.99 -7.66 8.79
C ALA A 26 11.52 -8.03 7.37
N LYS A 27 11.65 -7.11 6.40
CA LYS A 27 11.32 -7.36 4.99
C LYS A 27 12.24 -8.42 4.38
N ASP A 28 13.53 -8.35 4.68
CA ASP A 28 14.51 -9.33 4.21
C ASP A 28 14.27 -10.70 4.85
N LEU A 29 13.89 -10.76 6.13
CA LEU A 29 13.49 -12.00 6.79
C LEU A 29 12.28 -12.65 6.11
N VAL A 30 11.20 -11.89 5.85
CA VAL A 30 10.03 -12.41 5.15
C VAL A 30 10.39 -12.92 3.76
N THR A 31 11.24 -12.18 3.03
CA THR A 31 11.72 -12.58 1.69
C THR A 31 12.48 -13.91 1.75
N ARG A 32 13.40 -14.05 2.72
CA ARG A 32 14.17 -15.29 2.91
C ARG A 32 13.28 -16.48 3.28
N LEU A 33 12.35 -16.32 4.21
CA LEU A 33 11.46 -17.41 4.63
C LEU A 33 10.53 -17.86 3.50
N LYS A 34 10.00 -16.92 2.70
CA LYS A 34 9.22 -17.26 1.50
C LYS A 34 10.05 -17.99 0.45
N ALA A 35 11.30 -17.56 0.24
CA ALA A 35 12.22 -18.25 -0.67
C ALA A 35 12.52 -19.69 -0.20
N SER A 36 12.71 -19.90 1.10
CA SER A 36 12.84 -21.25 1.67
C SER A 36 11.57 -22.09 1.47
N SER A 37 10.39 -21.49 1.59
CA SER A 37 9.12 -22.21 1.39
C SER A 37 8.99 -22.68 -0.05
N ALA A 38 9.30 -21.80 -1.00
CA ALA A 38 9.27 -22.15 -2.42
C ALA A 38 10.23 -23.30 -2.74
N LYS A 39 11.41 -23.34 -2.13
CA LYS A 39 12.36 -24.46 -2.29
C LYS A 39 11.78 -25.78 -1.80
N LEU A 40 11.12 -25.79 -0.63
CA LEU A 40 10.46 -26.99 -0.11
C LEU A 40 9.30 -27.44 -0.99
N ASP A 41 8.51 -26.51 -1.53
CA ASP A 41 7.41 -26.84 -2.44
C ASP A 41 7.94 -27.44 -3.76
N THR A 42 9.08 -26.96 -4.27
CA THR A 42 9.77 -27.56 -5.43
C THR A 42 10.27 -28.97 -5.10
N GLU A 43 10.96 -29.14 -3.97
CA GLU A 43 11.49 -30.44 -3.54
C GLU A 43 10.35 -31.48 -3.35
N GLU A 44 9.25 -31.09 -2.70
CA GLU A 44 8.06 -31.93 -2.54
C GLU A 44 7.50 -32.36 -3.89
N SER A 45 7.38 -31.43 -4.83
CA SER A 45 6.86 -31.69 -6.18
C SER A 45 7.76 -32.67 -6.94
N GLU A 46 9.08 -32.52 -6.82
CA GLU A 46 10.06 -33.43 -7.43
C GLU A 46 10.00 -34.84 -6.83
N LEU A 47 9.90 -34.96 -5.51
CA LEU A 47 9.78 -36.25 -4.82
C LEU A 47 8.47 -36.96 -5.18
N MET A 48 7.36 -36.22 -5.24
CA MET A 48 6.06 -36.75 -5.66
C MET A 48 6.07 -37.20 -7.12
N HIS A 49 6.70 -36.42 -8.01
CA HIS A 49 6.88 -36.79 -9.42
C HIS A 49 7.74 -38.06 -9.56
N ARG A 50 8.83 -38.17 -8.78
CA ARG A 50 9.68 -39.37 -8.76
C ARG A 50 8.93 -40.61 -8.29
N LEU A 51 8.11 -40.50 -7.24
CA LEU A 51 7.27 -41.60 -6.77
C LEU A 51 6.23 -42.03 -7.81
N ALA A 52 5.57 -41.08 -8.46
CA ALA A 52 4.52 -41.35 -9.45
C ALA A 52 5.06 -41.96 -10.75
N ASN A 53 6.24 -41.53 -11.21
CA ASN A 53 6.86 -41.97 -12.46
C ASN A 53 7.95 -43.01 -12.25
N ARG A 54 8.01 -43.63 -11.06
CA ARG A 54 8.95 -44.71 -10.81
C ARG A 54 8.63 -45.83 -11.81
N PRO A 55 9.61 -46.31 -12.60
CA PRO A 55 9.38 -47.49 -13.42
C PRO A 55 8.94 -48.63 -12.48
N PRO A 56 8.08 -49.57 -12.94
CA PRO A 56 7.75 -50.75 -12.17
C PRO A 56 9.02 -51.57 -11.96
N SER A 57 9.80 -51.21 -10.93
CA SER A 57 10.87 -52.05 -10.43
C SER A 57 10.19 -53.31 -9.93
N ALA A 58 10.85 -54.44 -10.13
CA ALA A 58 10.32 -55.74 -9.75
C ALA A 58 10.26 -55.86 -8.22
N GLU A 59 9.39 -55.11 -7.54
CA GLU A 59 9.12 -55.23 -6.10
C GLU A 59 8.47 -56.57 -5.77
N LYS A 60 7.96 -57.28 -6.79
CA LYS A 60 7.63 -58.71 -6.68
C LYS A 60 8.86 -59.63 -6.62
N THR A 61 10.06 -59.13 -6.89
CA THR A 61 11.32 -59.89 -6.85
C THR A 61 12.17 -59.63 -5.61
N GLY A 62 11.88 -58.71 -4.71
CA GLY A 62 12.67 -58.61 -3.46
C GLY A 62 12.54 -59.86 -2.58
N ARG A 63 11.30 -60.22 -2.22
CA ARG A 63 11.01 -61.48 -1.49
C ARG A 63 11.20 -62.71 -2.37
N VAL A 64 10.94 -62.63 -3.68
CA VAL A 64 11.06 -63.78 -4.59
C VAL A 64 12.52 -64.05 -4.96
N ALA A 65 13.37 -63.04 -5.18
CA ALA A 65 14.82 -63.18 -5.37
C ALA A 65 15.50 -63.67 -4.09
N ALA A 66 15.09 -63.19 -2.91
CA ALA A 66 15.54 -63.74 -1.63
C ALA A 66 15.12 -65.21 -1.43
N LEU A 67 13.94 -65.62 -1.93
CA LEU A 67 13.50 -67.01 -1.96
C LEU A 67 14.20 -67.84 -3.06
N LEU A 68 14.71 -67.21 -4.12
CA LEU A 68 15.39 -67.86 -5.26
C LEU A 68 16.93 -67.85 -5.13
N GLY A 69 17.49 -67.17 -4.12
CA GLY A 69 18.95 -67.12 -3.86
C GLY A 69 19.73 -66.13 -4.73
N ASP A 70 19.05 -65.25 -5.47
CA ASP A 70 19.68 -64.24 -6.31
C ASP A 70 20.13 -63.03 -5.46
N ALA A 71 21.27 -62.44 -5.83
CA ALA A 71 21.78 -61.23 -5.17
C ALA A 71 20.77 -60.09 -5.30
N THR A 72 20.34 -59.53 -4.18
CA THR A 72 19.48 -58.34 -4.14
C THR A 72 20.15 -57.20 -4.90
N PRO A 73 19.45 -56.54 -5.84
CA PRO A 73 19.96 -55.33 -6.48
C PRO A 73 20.38 -54.32 -5.41
N GLU A 74 21.56 -53.72 -5.57
CA GLU A 74 22.03 -52.64 -4.71
C GLU A 74 20.98 -51.54 -4.61
N GLU A 75 20.81 -51.04 -3.39
CA GLU A 75 19.74 -50.15 -2.95
C GLU A 75 19.70 -48.84 -3.75
N ASP A 76 19.00 -48.84 -4.88
CA ASP A 76 18.40 -47.63 -5.42
C ASP A 76 17.45 -47.07 -4.34
N GLU A 77 17.86 -45.94 -3.75
CA GLU A 77 17.18 -45.12 -2.73
C GLU A 77 15.82 -45.70 -2.31
N ALA A 78 15.84 -46.54 -1.26
CA ALA A 78 14.67 -47.31 -0.86
C ALA A 78 13.43 -46.40 -0.74
N PRO A 79 12.23 -46.83 -1.18
CA PRO A 79 11.01 -46.01 -1.15
C PRO A 79 10.66 -45.48 0.25
N ASP A 80 11.20 -46.11 1.30
CA ASP A 80 11.12 -45.65 2.68
C ASP A 80 11.90 -44.34 2.92
N GLY A 81 13.03 -44.11 2.24
CA GLY A 81 13.81 -42.87 2.31
C GLY A 81 13.09 -41.67 1.70
N VAL A 82 12.47 -41.84 0.52
CA VAL A 82 11.67 -40.78 -0.13
C VAL A 82 10.45 -40.42 0.72
N ARG A 83 9.74 -41.42 1.27
CA ARG A 83 8.60 -41.19 2.18
C ARG A 83 9.03 -40.52 3.49
N ALA A 84 10.19 -40.88 4.03
CA ALA A 84 10.76 -40.23 5.21
C ALA A 84 11.11 -38.76 4.95
N ARG A 85 11.66 -38.43 3.76
CA ARG A 85 11.93 -37.04 3.37
C ARG A 85 10.64 -36.24 3.21
N LEU A 86 9.61 -36.78 2.55
CA LEU A 86 8.30 -36.14 2.45
C LEU A 86 7.68 -35.85 3.82
N LYS A 87 7.77 -36.79 4.77
CA LYS A 87 7.32 -36.57 6.15
C LYS A 87 8.10 -35.44 6.84
N THR A 88 9.41 -35.35 6.59
CA THR A 88 10.27 -34.29 7.13
C THR A 88 9.88 -32.92 6.54
N ILE A 89 9.69 -32.83 5.22
CA ILE A 89 9.24 -31.62 4.54
C ILE A 89 7.88 -31.15 5.08
N ALA A 90 6.96 -32.07 5.36
CA ALA A 90 5.67 -31.71 5.94
C ALA A 90 5.82 -31.03 7.32
N GLY A 91 6.75 -31.50 8.16
CA GLY A 91 7.10 -30.86 9.43
C GLY A 91 7.73 -29.48 9.23
N GLU A 92 8.76 -29.40 8.37
CA GLU A 92 9.45 -28.15 8.04
C GLU A 92 8.49 -27.08 7.50
N ARG A 93 7.45 -27.46 6.74
CA ARG A 93 6.42 -26.53 6.23
C ARG A 93 5.53 -25.96 7.33
N VAL A 94 5.18 -26.75 8.34
CA VAL A 94 4.38 -26.25 9.48
C VAL A 94 5.17 -25.18 10.23
N ASP A 95 6.43 -25.49 10.54
CA ASP A 95 7.33 -24.55 11.23
C ASP A 95 7.58 -23.29 10.39
N LEU A 96 7.79 -23.45 9.08
CA LEU A 96 8.06 -22.33 8.18
C LEU A 96 6.84 -21.43 7.98
N ARG A 97 5.62 -22.00 7.93
CA ARG A 97 4.38 -21.20 7.89
C ARG A 97 4.24 -20.36 9.16
N ALA A 98 4.43 -20.96 10.33
CA ALA A 98 4.42 -20.23 11.60
C ALA A 98 5.50 -19.13 11.64
N ALA A 99 6.72 -19.43 11.17
CA ALA A 99 7.79 -18.45 11.08
C ALA A 99 7.45 -17.28 10.13
N ILE A 100 6.83 -17.55 8.98
CA ILE A 100 6.39 -16.52 8.03
C ILE A 100 5.33 -15.63 8.67
N GLU A 101 4.34 -16.19 9.37
CA GLU A 101 3.29 -15.42 10.03
C GLU A 101 3.89 -14.47 11.09
N ILE A 102 4.77 -14.99 11.95
CA ILE A 102 5.48 -14.18 12.96
C ILE A 102 6.32 -13.08 12.28
N ALA A 103 7.03 -13.41 11.19
CA ALA A 103 7.84 -12.44 10.46
C ALA A 103 6.98 -11.35 9.79
N GLN A 104 5.79 -11.70 9.28
CA GLN A 104 4.84 -10.74 8.73
C GLN A 104 4.26 -9.81 9.79
N GLN A 105 3.97 -10.33 10.99
CA GLN A 105 3.55 -9.51 12.12
C GLN A 105 4.65 -8.53 12.55
N ARG A 106 5.91 -8.98 12.59
CA ARG A 106 7.05 -8.09 12.87
C ARG A 106 7.21 -7.02 11.79
N LEU A 107 7.04 -7.39 10.52
CA LEU A 107 7.10 -6.44 9.41
C LEU A 107 5.99 -5.38 9.48
N SER A 108 4.76 -5.78 9.85
CA SER A 108 3.65 -4.83 10.01
C SER A 108 3.90 -3.85 11.15
N GLN A 109 4.43 -4.32 12.29
CA GLN A 109 4.83 -3.46 13.41
C GLN A 109 5.95 -2.49 13.01
N ALA A 110 7.00 -2.99 12.34
CA ALA A 110 8.11 -2.17 11.87
C ALA A 110 7.66 -1.11 10.84
N ARG A 111 6.64 -1.42 10.01
CA ARG A 111 6.06 -0.47 9.08
C ARG A 111 5.49 0.75 9.79
N PHE A 112 4.77 0.58 10.90
CA PHE A 112 4.24 1.72 11.65
C PHE A 112 5.34 2.61 12.22
N GLY A 113 6.42 2.01 12.74
CA GLY A 113 7.60 2.72 13.21
C GLY A 113 8.25 3.56 12.10
N ALA A 114 8.55 2.93 10.97
CA ALA A 114 9.14 3.57 9.80
C ALA A 114 8.25 4.68 9.23
N SER A 115 6.94 4.43 9.11
CA SER A 115 5.97 5.41 8.63
C SER A 115 5.91 6.63 9.54
N ARG A 116 5.93 6.45 10.87
CA ARG A 116 5.92 7.56 11.82
C ARG A 116 7.14 8.46 11.65
N VAL A 117 8.33 7.89 11.44
CA VAL A 117 9.57 8.64 11.20
C VAL A 117 9.45 9.48 9.93
N ILE A 118 9.03 8.87 8.81
CA ILE A 118 8.84 9.58 7.55
C ILE A 118 7.79 10.68 7.69
N CYS A 119 6.65 10.39 8.32
CA CYS A 119 5.59 11.36 8.55
C CYS A 119 6.07 12.56 9.36
N ALA A 120 6.87 12.34 10.41
CA ALA A 120 7.45 13.42 11.20
C ALA A 120 8.40 14.31 10.37
N GLU A 121 9.19 13.71 9.48
CA GLU A 121 10.11 14.44 8.59
C GLU A 121 9.36 15.29 7.56
N VAL A 122 8.28 14.78 6.98
CA VAL A 122 7.51 15.49 5.95
C VAL A 122 6.45 16.44 6.52
N ALA A 123 6.13 16.33 7.82
CA ALA A 123 5.06 17.08 8.46
C ALA A 123 5.16 18.61 8.26
N PRO A 124 6.33 19.26 8.41
CA PRO A 124 6.44 20.71 8.22
C PRO A 124 6.06 21.14 6.80
N THR A 125 6.59 20.47 5.78
CA THR A 125 6.26 20.81 4.38
C THR A 125 4.85 20.41 4.00
N TYR A 126 4.32 19.33 4.56
CA TYR A 126 2.90 19.02 4.39
C TYR A 126 2.03 20.15 4.93
N ALA A 127 2.33 20.68 6.12
CA ALA A 127 1.62 21.82 6.69
C ALA A 127 1.72 23.08 5.82
N GLU A 128 2.91 23.40 5.30
CA GLU A 128 3.12 24.50 4.36
C GLU A 128 2.27 24.34 3.09
N LEU A 129 2.20 23.13 2.54
CA LEU A 129 1.41 22.83 1.34
C LEU A 129 -0.10 22.93 1.61
N VAL A 130 -0.57 22.44 2.75
CA VAL A 130 -1.98 22.58 3.15
C VAL A 130 -2.34 24.05 3.34
N LYS A 131 -1.47 24.84 3.97
CA LYS A 131 -1.67 26.29 4.12
C LYS A 131 -1.72 26.99 2.76
N ALA A 132 -0.76 26.71 1.88
CA ALA A 132 -0.74 27.30 0.53
C ALA A 132 -1.99 26.93 -0.29
N LEU A 133 -2.51 25.71 -0.12
CA LEU A 133 -3.78 25.30 -0.71
C LEU A 133 -4.96 26.09 -0.12
N ALA A 134 -5.00 26.29 1.20
CA ALA A 134 -6.04 27.08 1.84
C ALA A 134 -6.04 28.53 1.33
N ASP A 135 -4.88 29.17 1.25
CA ASP A 135 -4.73 30.53 0.72
C ASP A 135 -5.24 30.63 -0.72
N ALA A 136 -4.91 29.65 -1.57
CA ALA A 136 -5.37 29.60 -2.96
C ALA A 136 -6.89 29.40 -3.08
N LEU A 137 -7.47 28.54 -2.23
CA LEU A 137 -8.91 28.30 -2.23
C LEU A 137 -9.70 29.50 -1.71
N LEU A 138 -9.17 30.22 -0.72
CA LEU A 138 -9.75 31.47 -0.24
C LEU A 138 -9.74 32.55 -1.33
N ALA A 139 -8.62 32.71 -2.03
CA ALA A 139 -8.54 33.63 -3.17
C ALA A 139 -9.53 33.27 -4.29
N ALA A 140 -9.66 31.97 -4.59
CA ALA A 140 -10.61 31.48 -5.59
C ALA A 140 -12.07 31.66 -5.14
N HIS A 141 -12.36 31.50 -3.86
CA HIS A 141 -13.68 31.76 -3.29
C HIS A 141 -14.04 33.25 -3.37
N ALA A 142 -13.11 34.15 -3.07
CA ALA A 142 -13.33 35.60 -3.23
C ALA A 142 -13.64 35.97 -4.70
N ALA A 143 -12.93 35.37 -5.66
CA ALA A 143 -13.23 35.57 -7.09
C ALA A 143 -14.62 35.01 -7.47
N HIS A 144 -15.01 33.87 -6.91
CA HIS A 144 -16.34 33.30 -7.09
C HIS A 144 -17.44 34.18 -6.49
N ALA A 145 -17.23 34.73 -5.30
CA ALA A 145 -18.16 35.66 -4.67
C ALA A 145 -18.34 36.95 -5.50
N ALA A 146 -17.27 37.48 -6.08
CA ALA A 146 -17.35 38.63 -6.98
C ALA A 146 -18.17 38.33 -8.25
N LEU A 147 -17.99 37.13 -8.85
CA LEU A 147 -18.80 36.67 -9.97
C LEU A 147 -20.28 36.57 -9.58
N LEU A 148 -20.59 35.98 -8.43
CA LEU A 148 -21.95 35.89 -7.92
C LEU A 148 -22.57 37.26 -7.72
N SER A 149 -21.84 38.19 -7.10
CA SER A 149 -22.29 39.57 -6.90
C SER A 149 -22.67 40.24 -8.22
N MET A 150 -21.82 40.13 -9.25
CA MET A 150 -22.10 40.69 -10.57
C MET A 150 -23.34 40.05 -11.21
N THR A 151 -23.48 38.72 -11.16
CA THR A 151 -24.65 38.05 -11.75
C THR A 151 -25.94 38.37 -10.99
N ASN A 152 -25.86 38.54 -9.67
CA ASN A 152 -26.98 38.95 -8.83
C ASN A 152 -27.39 40.40 -9.14
N GLU A 153 -26.43 41.29 -9.38
CA GLU A 153 -26.69 42.66 -9.78
C GLU A 153 -27.36 42.74 -11.16
N LEU A 154 -26.89 41.97 -12.15
CA LEU A 154 -27.57 41.85 -13.45
C LEU A 154 -29.02 41.39 -13.29
N SER A 155 -29.24 40.36 -12.47
CA SER A 155 -30.60 39.87 -12.17
C SER A 155 -31.45 40.89 -11.40
N ALA A 156 -30.86 41.67 -10.49
CA ALA A 156 -31.58 42.70 -9.73
C ALA A 156 -31.97 43.91 -10.59
N GLN A 157 -31.26 44.16 -11.69
CA GLN A 157 -31.58 45.19 -12.69
C GLN A 157 -32.46 44.64 -13.83
N ASP A 158 -33.12 43.49 -13.62
CA ASP A 158 -33.97 42.80 -14.60
C ASP A 158 -33.28 42.52 -15.95
N VAL A 159 -31.95 42.35 -15.96
CA VAL A 159 -31.19 42.06 -17.18
C VAL A 159 -31.26 40.55 -17.49
N ALA A 160 -31.78 40.20 -18.67
CA ALA A 160 -31.83 38.83 -19.17
C ALA A 160 -30.45 38.32 -19.65
N TRP A 161 -29.51 38.17 -18.73
CA TRP A 161 -28.10 37.89 -19.05
C TRP A 161 -27.80 36.44 -19.44
N THR A 162 -28.62 35.48 -18.98
CA THR A 162 -28.38 34.03 -19.16
C THR A 162 -28.47 33.55 -20.61
N GLY A 163 -29.04 34.36 -21.52
CA GLY A 163 -29.02 34.12 -22.96
C GLY A 163 -27.76 34.65 -23.68
N HIS A 164 -26.95 35.46 -22.99
CA HIS A 164 -25.78 36.14 -23.57
C HIS A 164 -24.47 35.75 -22.89
N LEU A 165 -24.51 35.38 -21.61
CA LEU A 165 -23.37 34.86 -20.86
C LEU A 165 -23.74 33.48 -20.31
N ALA A 166 -22.85 32.51 -20.50
CA ALA A 166 -23.04 31.18 -19.91
C ALA A 166 -22.94 31.25 -18.38
N PRO A 167 -23.85 30.61 -17.63
CA PRO A 167 -23.76 30.54 -16.17
C PRO A 167 -22.60 29.62 -15.75
N LEU A 168 -21.48 30.23 -15.38
CA LEU A 168 -20.23 29.54 -14.99
C LEU A 168 -19.91 29.71 -13.50
N GLN A 169 -20.92 29.94 -12.66
CA GLN A 169 -20.74 29.97 -11.21
C GLN A 169 -20.19 28.62 -10.71
N ALA A 170 -19.14 28.67 -9.89
CA ALA A 170 -18.40 27.51 -9.43
C ALA A 170 -19.07 26.77 -8.24
N HIS A 171 -20.40 26.67 -8.23
CA HIS A 171 -21.17 26.01 -7.17
C HIS A 171 -20.79 24.54 -6.96
N GLY A 172 -20.37 23.84 -8.01
CA GLY A 172 -19.89 22.46 -7.89
C GLY A 172 -18.65 22.33 -6.98
N ILE A 173 -17.78 23.34 -7.01
CA ILE A 173 -16.50 23.38 -6.27
C ILE A 173 -16.73 23.90 -4.84
N PHE A 174 -17.36 25.06 -4.71
CA PHE A 174 -17.50 25.75 -3.41
C PHE A 174 -18.78 25.38 -2.65
N GLY A 175 -19.77 24.79 -3.33
CA GLY A 175 -21.13 24.64 -2.80
C GLY A 175 -21.94 25.94 -2.91
N PRO A 176 -23.21 25.92 -2.45
CA PRO A 176 -23.96 27.16 -2.22
C PRO A 176 -23.21 27.98 -1.16
N GLU A 177 -22.99 29.26 -1.44
CA GLU A 177 -22.34 30.24 -0.55
C GLU A 177 -20.94 29.85 0.01
N GLY A 178 -20.28 28.81 -0.53
CA GLY A 178 -18.97 28.38 -0.01
C GLY A 178 -19.02 27.27 1.04
N GLY A 179 -20.17 26.65 1.32
CA GLY A 179 -20.31 25.65 2.38
C GLY A 179 -19.31 24.48 2.33
N LYS A 180 -18.92 24.01 1.13
CA LYS A 180 -17.91 22.93 1.01
C LYS A 180 -16.52 23.39 1.45
N LEU A 181 -16.17 24.62 1.12
CA LEU A 181 -14.90 25.22 1.53
C LEU A 181 -14.89 25.48 3.04
N ALA A 182 -16.00 25.97 3.60
CA ALA A 182 -16.13 26.19 5.04
C ALA A 182 -15.89 24.90 5.85
N ILE A 183 -16.50 23.78 5.45
CA ILE A 183 -16.29 22.47 6.10
C ILE A 183 -14.80 22.08 6.04
N TRP A 184 -14.19 22.18 4.86
CA TRP A 184 -12.79 21.82 4.69
C TRP A 184 -11.83 22.72 5.50
N LEU A 185 -12.07 24.03 5.53
CA LEU A 185 -11.27 24.98 6.32
C LEU A 185 -11.43 24.72 7.82
N LYS A 186 -12.64 24.38 8.27
CA LYS A 186 -12.88 23.97 9.66
C LYS A 186 -12.05 22.74 10.04
N ASP A 187 -12.03 21.72 9.18
CA ASP A 187 -11.24 20.51 9.42
C ASP A 187 -9.74 20.80 9.40
N ALA A 188 -9.27 21.59 8.44
CA ALA A 188 -7.87 22.02 8.34
C ALA A 188 -7.44 22.83 9.56
N GLY A 189 -8.32 23.70 10.07
CA GLY A 189 -8.09 24.50 11.27
C GLY A 189 -8.13 23.67 12.55
N ALA A 190 -9.05 22.70 12.64
CA ALA A 190 -9.12 21.75 13.76
C ALA A 190 -7.88 20.84 13.83
N ALA A 191 -7.32 20.48 12.67
CA ALA A 191 -6.06 19.75 12.57
C ALA A 191 -4.81 20.63 12.78
N GLY A 192 -4.98 21.94 12.95
CA GLY A 192 -3.88 22.88 13.26
C GLY A 192 -3.05 23.32 12.05
N PHE A 193 -3.48 23.05 10.82
CA PHE A 193 -2.75 23.46 9.60
C PHE A 193 -2.97 24.93 9.25
N ILE A 194 -4.11 25.51 9.65
CA ILE A 194 -4.43 26.91 9.47
C ILE A 194 -4.95 27.51 10.78
N LYS A 195 -4.76 28.81 10.98
CA LYS A 195 -5.30 29.47 12.18
C LYS A 195 -6.77 29.77 11.95
N GLN A 196 -7.58 29.60 12.99
CA GLN A 196 -9.01 29.96 12.95
C GLN A 196 -9.24 31.47 12.69
N SER A 197 -8.24 32.30 12.98
CA SER A 197 -8.24 33.73 12.64
C SER A 197 -8.15 34.00 11.14
N ASP A 198 -7.59 33.06 10.37
CA ASP A 198 -7.29 33.24 8.95
C ASP A 198 -8.49 32.81 8.08
N ILE A 199 -9.50 32.17 8.67
CA ILE A 199 -10.75 31.80 8.01
C ILE A 199 -11.66 33.05 7.98
N PRO A 200 -12.17 33.47 6.80
CA PRO A 200 -13.12 34.58 6.71
C PRO A 200 -14.39 34.33 7.51
N GLN A 201 -15.00 35.40 8.03
CA GLN A 201 -16.13 35.29 8.97
C GLN A 201 -17.34 34.60 8.33
N GLU A 202 -17.56 34.84 7.05
CA GLU A 202 -18.60 34.23 6.22
C GLU A 202 -18.44 32.73 6.01
N LEU A 203 -17.23 32.18 6.24
CA LEU A 203 -16.92 30.75 6.13
C LEU A 203 -16.75 30.07 7.49
N LYS A 204 -16.95 30.78 8.61
CA LYS A 204 -16.94 30.18 9.95
C LYS A 204 -18.32 29.59 10.25
N VAL A 205 -18.48 28.30 9.94
CA VAL A 205 -19.70 27.51 10.19
C VAL A 205 -19.55 26.62 11.43
#